data_AF-A0A1B1M3I4-F1
#
_entry.id   AF-A0A1B1M3I4-F1
#
_cell.length_a   1.000
_cell.length_b   1.000
_cell.length_c   1.000
_cell.angle_alpha   90.00
_cell.angle_beta   90.00
_cell.angle_gamma   90.00
#
_symmetry.space_group_name_H-M   'P 1'
#
loop_
_entity.id
_entity.type
_entity.pdbx_description
1 polymer ?
#
loop_
_entity_poly.entity_id
_entity_poly.type
_entity_poly.pdbx_seq_one_letter_code
_entity_poly.pdbx_strand_id
1 'polypeptide(L)'
;MPLWTRTTRMTRTTRPLSLLLSSVLAAGTLTGCALLDLAEDCEGTDDRVKEMGALDILDSRPAGATVARGFEKVDAGCWADSGDVSLYAGRTYAFPGTRAEAAAHYRTAAARDGWRPDPEAPSDDLCYTREKMALRIVFLTAELLAEDGHGSRPDLTTGAGYSITVDSFANSDAEAGCQ
;
A
#
# COMPACT_ATOMS: atom_id res chain seq x y z
N MET A 1 -80.97 -23.12 -10.78
CA MET A 1 -80.00 -23.24 -9.67
C MET A 1 -79.57 -21.85 -9.26
N PRO A 2 -79.41 -21.56 -7.96
CA PRO A 2 -80.50 -21.08 -7.11
C PRO A 2 -80.27 -19.66 -6.55
N LEU A 3 -81.36 -19.07 -5.99
CA LEU A 3 -81.45 -18.31 -4.71
C LEU A 3 -80.53 -17.07 -4.55
N TRP A 4 -80.91 -15.89 -4.06
CA TRP A 4 -82.09 -15.46 -3.32
C TRP A 4 -81.97 -13.94 -3.06
N THR A 5 -83.13 -13.28 -3.10
CA THR A 5 -83.64 -12.25 -2.17
C THR A 5 -82.75 -11.18 -1.51
N ARG A 6 -83.40 -10.00 -1.41
CA ARG A 6 -83.50 -9.13 -0.21
C ARG A 6 -82.31 -8.17 0.03
N THR A 7 -82.43 -6.94 0.53
CA THR A 7 -83.55 -6.17 1.12
C THR A 7 -83.14 -4.68 1.17
N THR A 8 -84.15 -3.80 1.22
CA THR A 8 -84.22 -2.53 1.97
C THR A 8 -82.99 -1.62 2.09
N ARG A 9 -83.18 -0.43 1.51
CA ARG A 9 -82.61 0.84 1.93
C ARG A 9 -82.98 1.13 3.40
N MET A 10 -81.99 1.29 4.27
CA MET A 10 -82.12 2.03 5.52
C MET A 10 -81.19 3.24 5.47
N THR A 11 -81.81 4.42 5.46
CA THR A 11 -81.19 5.69 5.82
C THR A 11 -80.97 5.73 7.33
N ARG A 12 -79.77 6.09 7.81
CA ARG A 12 -79.61 7.17 8.80
C ARG A 12 -78.17 7.44 9.26
N THR A 13 -77.86 8.73 9.29
CA THR A 13 -77.19 9.48 10.36
C THR A 13 -75.67 9.31 10.54
N THR A 14 -74.95 10.30 9.99
CA THR A 14 -73.85 11.08 10.59
C THR A 14 -73.19 10.55 11.86
N ARG A 15 -71.87 10.33 11.78
CA ARG A 15 -70.86 11.05 12.58
C ARG A 15 -69.47 10.87 11.93
N PRO A 16 -68.61 11.90 11.97
CA PRO A 16 -67.29 11.83 11.34
C PRO A 16 -66.39 10.97 12.22
N LEU A 17 -65.95 9.81 11.71
CA LEU A 17 -64.83 9.11 12.34
C LEU A 17 -63.55 9.76 11.83
N SER A 18 -62.89 10.43 12.77
CA SER A 18 -61.58 11.04 12.68
C SER A 18 -60.59 10.22 11.84
N LEU A 19 -60.20 10.75 10.69
CA LEU A 19 -58.98 10.34 10.00
C LEU A 19 -57.80 10.99 10.71
N LEU A 20 -57.28 10.34 11.75
CA LEU A 20 -55.96 10.63 12.28
C LEU A 20 -55.01 9.55 11.75
N LEU A 21 -54.62 9.70 10.49
CA LEU A 21 -53.42 9.07 9.94
C LEU A 21 -52.22 9.90 10.40
N SER A 22 -51.80 9.69 11.64
CA SER A 22 -50.50 10.16 12.11
C SER A 22 -49.44 9.18 11.63
N SER A 23 -49.09 9.25 10.35
CA SER A 23 -47.83 8.68 9.87
C SER A 23 -46.70 9.55 10.42
N VAL A 24 -46.18 9.21 11.59
CA VAL A 24 -44.90 9.73 12.06
C VAL A 24 -43.84 9.13 11.14
N LEU A 25 -43.52 9.83 10.06
CA LEU A 25 -42.24 9.70 9.39
C LEU A 25 -41.22 10.18 10.41
N ALA A 26 -40.64 9.26 11.16
CA ALA A 26 -39.37 9.51 11.82
C ALA A 26 -38.38 9.77 10.69
N ALA A 27 -38.22 11.05 10.33
CA ALA A 27 -37.05 11.52 9.64
C ALA A 27 -35.89 11.29 10.61
N GLY A 28 -35.31 10.09 10.54
CA GLY A 28 -34.01 9.84 11.15
C GLY A 28 -33.08 10.85 10.54
N THR A 29 -32.70 11.87 11.30
CA THR A 29 -31.53 12.67 10.99
C THR A 29 -30.38 11.70 11.05
N LEU A 30 -30.01 11.13 9.90
CA LEU A 30 -28.70 10.54 9.68
C LEU A 30 -27.72 11.62 10.09
N THR A 31 -27.21 11.54 11.31
CA THR A 31 -26.06 12.30 11.78
C THR A 31 -24.89 11.85 10.92
N GLY A 32 -24.81 12.45 9.73
CA GLY A 32 -23.80 12.21 8.71
C GLY A 32 -22.48 12.86 9.11
N CYS A 33 -21.85 12.35 10.16
CA CYS A 33 -20.49 12.72 10.57
C CYS A 33 -19.67 11.47 10.92
N ALA A 34 -19.76 10.41 10.11
CA ALA A 34 -18.95 9.20 10.29
C ALA A 34 -18.41 8.63 8.97
N LEU A 35 -18.30 9.46 7.92
CA LEU A 35 -17.89 9.03 6.57
C LEU A 35 -16.61 9.72 6.07
N LEU A 36 -15.89 10.46 6.92
CA LEU A 36 -14.72 11.25 6.47
C LEU A 36 -13.35 10.62 6.78
N ASP A 37 -13.25 9.50 7.52
CA ASP A 37 -11.95 8.95 7.97
C ASP A 37 -11.78 7.45 7.67
N LEU A 38 -12.36 6.91 6.58
CA LEU A 38 -12.35 5.45 6.33
C LEU A 38 -11.54 5.00 5.11
N ALA A 39 -10.81 5.91 4.46
CA ALA A 39 -9.78 5.53 3.50
C ALA A 39 -8.59 6.45 3.76
N GLU A 40 -7.62 5.96 4.53
CA GLU A 40 -6.33 6.63 4.59
C GLU A 40 -5.72 6.62 3.18
N ASP A 41 -5.22 7.77 2.75
CA ASP A 41 -4.65 7.96 1.43
C ASP A 41 -3.27 8.62 1.52
N CYS A 42 -2.69 8.95 0.37
CA CYS A 42 -1.37 9.54 0.28
C CYS A 42 -1.35 11.07 0.54
N GLU A 43 -2.47 11.69 0.89
CA GLU A 43 -2.53 13.14 1.11
C GLU A 43 -1.59 13.56 2.25
N GLY A 44 -0.78 14.60 2.01
CA GLY A 44 0.15 15.14 3.01
C GLY A 44 1.42 14.33 3.22
N THR A 45 1.69 13.30 2.41
CA THR A 45 2.89 12.45 2.55
C THR A 45 4.12 12.95 1.78
N ASP A 46 4.00 14.01 0.97
CA ASP A 46 5.04 14.51 0.07
C ASP A 46 6.40 14.75 0.75
N ASP A 47 6.40 15.41 1.91
CA ASP A 47 7.63 15.69 2.66
C ASP A 47 8.28 14.40 3.17
N ARG A 48 7.49 13.44 3.65
CA ARG A 48 7.99 12.13 4.09
C ARG A 48 8.55 11.31 2.92
N VAL A 49 7.89 11.32 1.77
CA VAL A 49 8.39 10.66 0.55
C VAL A 49 9.74 11.27 0.14
N LYS A 50 9.88 12.60 0.22
CA LYS A 50 11.13 13.29 -0.07
C LYS A 50 12.23 12.95 0.93
N GLU A 51 11.91 12.87 2.22
CA GLU A 51 12.84 12.44 3.27
C GLU A 51 13.31 11.00 3.04
N MET A 52 12.41 10.09 2.69
CA MET A 52 12.75 8.70 2.35
C MET A 52 13.65 8.63 1.12
N GLY A 53 13.36 9.42 0.08
CA GLY A 53 14.19 9.50 -1.12
C GLY A 53 15.58 10.08 -0.88
N ALA A 54 15.83 10.70 0.28
CA ALA A 54 17.12 11.26 0.67
C ALA A 54 17.94 10.34 1.59
N LEU A 55 17.48 9.12 1.88
CA LEU A 55 18.19 8.18 2.74
C LEU A 55 19.53 7.75 2.11
N ASP A 56 20.64 7.91 2.85
CA ASP A 56 22.00 7.60 2.39
C ASP A 56 22.17 6.14 1.92
N ILE A 57 21.40 5.21 2.50
CA ILE A 57 21.44 3.79 2.11
C ILE A 57 21.06 3.60 0.64
N LEU A 58 20.25 4.50 0.07
CA LEU A 58 19.84 4.47 -1.34
C LEU A 58 21.02 4.71 -2.28
N ASP A 59 22.00 5.51 -1.88
CA ASP A 59 23.21 5.78 -2.69
C ASP A 59 24.39 4.85 -2.35
N SER A 60 24.25 4.04 -1.29
CA SER A 60 25.20 2.98 -0.94
C SER A 60 25.23 1.89 -2.00
N ARG A 61 26.43 1.56 -2.52
CA ARG A 61 26.62 0.51 -3.53
C ARG A 61 28.04 -0.06 -3.51
N PRO A 62 28.25 -1.33 -3.90
CA PRO A 62 29.59 -1.89 -4.01
C PRO A 62 30.37 -1.19 -5.13
N ALA A 63 31.70 -1.22 -5.02
CA ALA A 63 32.57 -0.62 -6.02
C ALA A 63 32.30 -1.21 -7.42
N GLY A 64 32.14 -0.36 -8.43
CA GLY A 64 31.82 -0.77 -9.80
C GLY A 64 30.31 -0.90 -10.09
N ALA A 65 29.44 -0.85 -9.08
CA ALA A 65 28.01 -0.68 -9.33
C ALA A 65 27.70 0.75 -9.79
N THR A 66 26.79 0.86 -10.74
CA THR A 66 26.36 2.13 -11.34
C THR A 66 24.85 2.20 -11.37
N VAL A 67 24.29 3.40 -11.25
CA VAL A 67 22.84 3.59 -11.40
C VAL A 67 22.43 3.07 -12.79
N ALA A 68 21.41 2.21 -12.80
CA ALA A 68 20.93 1.59 -14.02
C ALA A 68 20.40 2.65 -14.98
N ARG A 69 20.66 2.46 -16.28
CA ARG A 69 20.12 3.34 -17.33
C ARG A 69 18.59 3.31 -17.28
N GLY A 70 17.94 4.45 -17.40
CA GLY A 70 16.47 4.56 -17.28
C GLY A 70 15.95 4.48 -15.84
N PHE A 71 16.83 4.39 -14.84
CA PHE A 71 16.52 4.45 -13.40
C PHE A 71 17.36 5.51 -12.69
N GLU A 72 17.69 6.61 -13.37
CA GLU A 72 18.60 7.65 -12.87
C GLU A 72 18.03 8.40 -11.65
N LYS A 73 16.71 8.48 -11.55
CA LYS A 73 16.01 9.13 -10.44
C LYS A 73 15.76 8.13 -9.31
N VAL A 74 15.60 8.65 -8.09
CA VAL A 74 15.09 7.81 -7.00
C VAL A 74 13.64 7.54 -7.37
N ASP A 75 13.25 6.28 -7.36
CA ASP A 75 11.83 5.93 -7.47
C ASP A 75 11.24 6.01 -6.07
N ALA A 76 10.52 7.09 -5.77
CA ALA A 76 9.94 7.32 -4.46
C ALA A 76 8.50 7.78 -4.62
N GLY A 77 7.64 7.27 -3.75
CA GLY A 77 6.22 7.55 -3.82
C GLY A 77 5.45 7.03 -2.63
N CYS A 78 4.14 7.09 -2.78
CA CYS A 78 3.18 6.56 -1.85
C CYS A 78 2.19 5.70 -2.62
N TRP A 79 1.82 4.56 -2.05
CA TRP A 79 0.73 3.72 -2.54
C TRP A 79 -0.24 3.49 -1.40
N ALA A 80 -1.52 3.63 -1.73
CA ALA A 80 -2.63 3.34 -0.84
C ALA A 80 -3.47 2.24 -1.50
N ASP A 81 -3.47 1.05 -0.92
CA ASP A 81 -4.35 -0.03 -1.34
C ASP A 81 -5.23 -0.46 -0.16
N SER A 82 -6.54 -0.50 -0.39
CA SER A 82 -7.51 -1.07 0.53
C SER A 82 -7.45 -0.54 1.98
N GLY A 83 -6.95 0.69 2.18
CA GLY A 83 -6.82 1.37 3.47
C GLY A 83 -5.42 1.36 4.08
N ASP A 84 -4.50 0.57 3.54
CA ASP A 84 -3.09 0.58 3.96
C ASP A 84 -2.30 1.59 3.11
N VAL A 85 -1.67 2.57 3.77
CA VAL A 85 -0.80 3.54 3.12
C VAL A 85 0.65 3.17 3.40
N SER A 86 1.42 2.99 2.34
CA SER A 86 2.84 2.72 2.42
C SER A 86 3.61 3.70 1.55
N LEU A 87 4.72 4.19 2.10
CA LEU A 87 5.66 5.07 1.44
C LEU A 87 6.86 4.23 1.02
N TYR A 88 7.41 4.50 -0.16
CA TYR A 88 8.56 3.77 -0.65
C TYR A 88 9.60 4.72 -1.26
N ALA A 89 10.85 4.29 -1.23
CA ALA A 89 11.94 4.89 -1.99
C ALA A 89 12.94 3.82 -2.43
N GLY A 90 13.35 3.86 -3.69
CA GLY A 90 14.17 2.81 -4.27
C GLY A 90 15.15 3.29 -5.34
N ARG A 91 16.15 2.44 -5.57
CA ARG A 91 17.22 2.62 -6.55
C ARG A 91 17.52 1.31 -7.24
N THR A 92 17.79 1.39 -8.53
CA THR A 92 18.21 0.24 -9.34
C THR A 92 19.64 0.41 -9.82
N TYR A 93 20.43 -0.65 -9.65
CA TYR A 93 21.85 -0.67 -9.95
C TYR A 93 22.20 -1.76 -10.96
N ALA A 94 22.99 -1.38 -11.96
CA ALA A 94 23.72 -2.33 -12.79
C ALA A 94 25.08 -2.59 -12.12
N PHE A 95 25.40 -3.86 -11.89
CA PHE A 95 26.64 -4.26 -11.24
C PHE A 95 27.27 -5.46 -11.95
N PRO A 96 28.48 -5.31 -12.52
CA PRO A 96 29.14 -6.38 -13.27
C PRO A 96 29.72 -7.50 -12.37
N GLY A 97 29.73 -7.30 -11.05
CA GLY A 97 30.20 -8.31 -10.08
C GLY A 97 29.16 -9.38 -9.76
N THR A 98 29.29 -9.96 -8.57
CA THR A 98 28.49 -11.11 -8.12
C THR A 98 27.43 -10.74 -7.09
N ARG A 99 26.39 -11.58 -6.99
CA ARG A 99 25.36 -11.45 -5.94
C ARG A 99 25.96 -11.50 -4.53
N ALA A 100 27.00 -12.34 -4.34
CA ALA A 100 27.68 -12.46 -3.05
C ALA A 100 28.40 -11.17 -2.63
N GLU A 101 29.04 -10.46 -3.57
CA GLU A 101 29.70 -9.19 -3.29
C GLU A 101 28.69 -8.08 -2.95
N ALA A 102 27.59 -7.99 -3.70
CA ALA A 102 26.51 -7.05 -3.39
C ALA A 102 25.86 -7.36 -2.03
N ALA A 103 25.59 -8.64 -1.75
CA ALA A 103 25.07 -9.09 -0.46
C ALA A 103 26.01 -8.74 0.70
N ALA A 104 27.30 -8.98 0.55
CA ALA A 104 28.30 -8.63 1.56
C ALA A 104 28.35 -7.11 1.80
N HIS A 105 28.30 -6.32 0.72
CA HIS A 105 28.24 -4.86 0.81
C HIS A 105 27.04 -4.40 1.65
N TYR A 106 25.84 -4.88 1.35
CA TYR A 106 24.64 -4.43 2.07
C TYR A 106 24.56 -4.94 3.51
N ARG A 107 25.08 -6.14 3.82
CA ARG A 107 25.21 -6.57 5.23
C ARG A 107 26.04 -5.56 6.04
N THR A 108 27.14 -5.07 5.48
CA THR A 108 27.99 -4.07 6.14
C THR A 108 27.35 -2.69 6.16
N ALA A 109 26.80 -2.22 5.04
CA ALA A 109 26.20 -0.89 4.95
C ALA A 109 24.95 -0.77 5.84
N ALA A 110 24.06 -1.76 5.81
CA ALA A 110 22.87 -1.83 6.64
C ALA A 110 23.25 -1.78 8.14
N ALA A 111 24.19 -2.63 8.57
CA ALA A 111 24.65 -2.64 9.96
C ALA A 111 25.28 -1.31 10.41
N ARG A 112 26.07 -0.67 9.55
CA ARG A 112 26.67 0.65 9.80
C ARG A 112 25.59 1.72 9.98
N ASP A 113 24.53 1.65 9.20
CA ASP A 113 23.46 2.65 9.16
C ASP A 113 22.30 2.32 10.14
N GLY A 114 22.54 1.38 11.07
CA GLY A 114 21.64 1.03 12.17
C GLY A 114 20.52 0.04 11.82
N TRP A 115 20.51 -0.49 10.61
CA TRP A 115 19.57 -1.53 10.20
C TRP A 115 19.95 -2.89 10.77
N ARG A 116 18.95 -3.71 11.06
CA ARG A 116 19.13 -5.07 11.60
C ARG A 116 18.47 -6.08 10.67
N PRO A 117 19.03 -7.29 10.49
CA PRO A 117 18.34 -8.33 9.74
C PRO A 117 16.95 -8.58 10.33
N ASP A 118 15.95 -8.71 9.46
CA ASP A 118 14.62 -9.11 9.89
C ASP A 118 14.68 -10.57 10.40
N PRO A 119 14.29 -10.85 11.66
CA PRO A 119 14.33 -12.19 12.22
C PRO A 119 13.36 -13.17 11.55
N GLU A 120 12.34 -12.68 10.85
CA GLU A 120 11.34 -13.50 10.18
C GLU A 120 11.63 -13.74 8.70
N ALA A 121 12.61 -13.01 8.14
CA ALA A 121 13.03 -13.20 6.75
C ALA A 121 13.84 -14.50 6.58
N PRO A 122 13.70 -15.21 5.45
CA PRO A 122 14.59 -16.29 5.05
C PRO A 122 16.07 -15.89 5.15
N SER A 123 16.94 -16.82 5.53
CA SER A 123 18.36 -16.54 5.79
C SER A 123 19.16 -16.05 4.57
N ASP A 124 18.65 -16.32 3.37
CA ASP A 124 19.20 -15.89 2.09
C ASP A 124 18.65 -14.54 1.61
N ASP A 125 17.57 -14.04 2.22
CA ASP A 125 17.00 -12.74 1.90
C ASP A 125 17.84 -11.61 2.50
N LEU A 126 18.02 -10.56 1.70
CA LEU A 126 18.64 -9.32 2.13
C LEU A 126 17.56 -8.35 2.57
N CYS A 127 16.94 -8.69 3.69
CA CYS A 127 15.94 -7.87 4.36
C CYS A 127 16.48 -7.35 5.69
N TYR A 128 16.26 -6.06 5.92
CA TYR A 128 16.63 -5.40 7.17
C TYR A 128 15.53 -4.47 7.63
N THR A 129 15.44 -4.22 8.93
CA THR A 129 14.48 -3.31 9.54
C THR A 129 15.21 -2.25 10.36
N ARG A 130 14.63 -1.05 10.41
CA ARG A 130 15.09 0.08 11.24
C ARG A 130 13.90 0.97 11.55
N GLU A 131 13.56 1.09 12.83
CA GLU A 131 12.36 1.81 13.25
C GLU A 131 11.12 1.28 12.50
N LYS A 132 10.30 2.15 11.91
CA LYS A 132 9.13 1.79 11.08
C LYS A 132 9.49 1.65 9.59
N MET A 133 10.72 1.25 9.27
CA MET A 133 11.18 1.06 7.90
C MET A 133 11.72 -0.35 7.65
N ALA A 134 11.45 -0.88 6.47
CA ALA A 134 12.05 -2.10 5.95
C ALA A 134 12.94 -1.76 4.74
N LEU A 135 14.12 -2.36 4.66
CA LEU A 135 15.06 -2.27 3.55
C LEU A 135 15.17 -3.64 2.90
N ARG A 136 14.88 -3.72 1.60
CA ARG A 136 15.01 -4.95 0.81
C ARG A 136 16.01 -4.76 -0.32
N ILE A 137 16.87 -5.75 -0.54
CA ILE A 137 17.76 -5.82 -1.71
C ILE A 137 17.37 -7.04 -2.55
N VAL A 138 16.93 -6.81 -3.78
CA VAL A 138 16.42 -7.84 -4.69
C VAL A 138 17.32 -7.94 -5.91
N PHE A 139 17.84 -9.14 -6.19
CA PHE A 139 18.62 -9.38 -7.40
C PHE A 139 17.71 -9.54 -8.60
N LEU A 140 17.95 -8.73 -9.62
CA LEU A 140 17.10 -8.68 -10.80
C LEU A 140 17.33 -9.91 -11.69
N THR A 141 16.23 -10.44 -12.19
CA THR A 141 16.20 -11.50 -13.21
C THR A 141 15.40 -11.00 -14.41
N ALA A 142 15.59 -11.64 -15.56
CA ALA A 142 14.80 -11.31 -16.75
C ALA A 142 13.28 -11.49 -16.53
N GLU A 143 12.90 -12.43 -15.67
CA GLU A 143 11.52 -12.72 -15.29
C GLU A 143 10.94 -11.57 -14.44
N LEU A 144 11.60 -11.21 -13.33
CA LEU A 144 11.16 -10.10 -12.47
C LEU A 144 11.04 -8.79 -13.26
N LEU A 145 12.02 -8.49 -14.11
CA LEU A 145 11.98 -7.30 -14.97
C LEU A 145 10.82 -7.32 -15.96
N ALA A 146 10.38 -8.49 -16.42
CA ALA A 146 9.21 -8.59 -17.29
C ALA A 146 7.90 -8.42 -16.51
N GLU A 147 7.82 -8.99 -15.31
CA GLU A 147 6.69 -8.84 -14.39
C GLU A 147 6.47 -7.37 -13.99
N ASP A 148 7.56 -6.65 -13.69
CA ASP A 148 7.54 -5.22 -13.36
C ASP A 148 7.35 -4.30 -14.58
N GLY A 149 7.16 -4.87 -15.79
CA GLY A 149 6.92 -4.10 -17.01
C GLY A 149 8.16 -3.38 -17.55
N HIS A 150 9.36 -3.69 -17.06
CA HIS A 150 10.63 -3.13 -17.52
C HIS A 150 11.19 -3.81 -18.77
N GLY A 151 10.61 -4.94 -19.18
CA GLY A 151 10.94 -5.65 -20.42
C GLY A 151 12.37 -6.22 -20.41
N SER A 152 12.95 -6.37 -21.62
CA SER A 152 14.30 -6.94 -21.73
C SER A 152 15.38 -5.91 -21.36
N ARG A 153 16.10 -6.18 -20.26
CA ARG A 153 17.18 -5.35 -19.72
C ARG A 153 18.46 -6.15 -19.52
N PRO A 154 19.17 -6.52 -20.60
CA PRO A 154 20.39 -7.33 -20.50
C PRO A 154 21.50 -6.65 -19.68
N ASP A 155 21.46 -5.32 -19.59
CA ASP A 155 22.33 -4.50 -18.75
C ASP A 155 22.16 -4.77 -17.24
N LEU A 156 21.00 -5.29 -16.83
CA LEU A 156 20.68 -5.62 -15.44
C LEU A 156 20.75 -7.12 -15.14
N THR A 157 20.70 -7.96 -16.16
CA THR A 157 20.78 -9.42 -16.01
C THR A 157 22.17 -9.99 -16.31
N THR A 158 23.09 -9.18 -16.87
CA THR A 158 24.50 -9.56 -17.04
C THR A 158 25.28 -9.16 -15.79
N GLY A 159 25.72 -10.15 -15.00
CA GLY A 159 26.31 -9.92 -13.68
C GLY A 159 25.26 -10.00 -12.57
N ALA A 160 25.32 -9.08 -11.62
CA ALA A 160 24.40 -9.03 -10.48
C ALA A 160 23.70 -7.67 -10.39
N GLY A 161 22.86 -7.32 -11.37
CA GLY A 161 21.96 -6.17 -11.21
C GLY A 161 20.97 -6.40 -10.08
N TYR A 162 20.63 -5.34 -9.36
CA TYR A 162 19.75 -5.41 -8.20
C TYR A 162 18.98 -4.10 -8.01
N SER A 163 17.83 -4.18 -7.34
CA SER A 163 17.14 -3.03 -6.76
C SER A 163 17.31 -3.03 -5.25
N ILE A 164 17.28 -1.83 -4.68
CA ILE A 164 17.08 -1.63 -3.25
C ILE A 164 15.83 -0.79 -3.05
N THR A 165 15.03 -1.17 -2.07
CA THR A 165 13.79 -0.47 -1.73
C THR A 165 13.74 -0.29 -0.22
N VAL A 166 13.38 0.90 0.21
CA VAL A 166 13.01 1.21 1.58
C VAL A 166 11.52 1.48 1.60
N ASP A 167 10.79 0.72 2.42
CA ASP A 167 9.36 0.86 2.64
C ASP A 167 9.08 1.36 4.06
N SER A 168 8.03 2.17 4.23
CA SER A 168 7.53 2.61 5.52
C SER A 168 6.01 2.65 5.53
N PHE A 169 5.40 1.92 6.45
CA PHE A 169 3.95 1.96 6.62
C PHE A 169 3.57 3.26 7.35
N ALA A 170 2.69 4.06 6.75
CA ALA A 170 2.35 5.36 7.29
C ALA A 170 1.47 5.26 8.54
N ASN A 171 0.62 4.22 8.62
CA ASN A 171 -0.49 4.16 9.58
C ASN A 171 -0.55 2.88 10.42
N SER A 172 0.40 1.96 10.27
CA SER A 172 0.46 0.77 11.11
C SER A 172 1.31 1.02 12.36
N ASP A 173 0.80 0.56 13.50
CA ASP A 173 1.60 0.30 14.70
C ASP A 173 2.34 -1.04 14.60
N ALA A 174 2.22 -1.73 13.46
CA ALA A 174 3.00 -2.91 13.17
C ALA A 174 4.47 -2.54 13.04
N GLU A 175 5.33 -3.36 13.62
CA GLU A 175 6.77 -3.31 13.36
C GLU A 175 6.99 -3.50 11.85
N ALA A 176 7.91 -2.73 11.27
CA ALA A 176 8.28 -2.94 9.88
C ALA A 176 8.91 -4.33 9.73
N GLY A 177 8.45 -5.08 8.74
CA GLY A 177 8.96 -6.40 8.38
C GLY A 177 8.93 -6.59 6.87
N CYS A 178 9.67 -7.56 6.36
CA CYS A 178 9.70 -7.88 4.92
C CYS A 178 8.74 -8.99 4.50
N GLN A 179 7.71 -9.27 5.31
CA GLN A 179 6.66 -10.23 4.97
C GLN A 179 5.68 -9.72 3.93
#